data_AF-A0A9D8FAN1-F1
#
_entry.id   AF-A0A9D8FAN1-F1
#
_cell.length_a   1.000
_cell.length_b   1.000
_cell.length_c   1.000
_cell.angle_alpha   90.00
_cell.angle_beta   90.00
_cell.angle_gamma   90.00
#
_symmetry.space_group_name_H-M   'P 1'
#
loop_
_entity.id
_entity.type
_entity.pdbx_description
1 polymer ?
#
loop_
_entity_poly.entity_id
_entity_poly.type
_entity_poly.pdbx_seq_one_letter_code
_entity_poly.pdbx_strand_id
1 'polypeptide(L)'
;MDRRKFLKKSAAATTLVLGSGLFLPACERNLRSELMGNDQIPGAHAIETLDPVGYKILYYASYAPSGHNSQPWFVKINSPLEWVLGFDADRCLKIVDGSNRETLLSLGAFVENLIQAAGAFGYTVETKVIAKDRFDSDVVKIHLSKSKAVDIALQRILKRRTVKSHLQSKELKPSDVNAFSKSADGHLFYFPVGTDHANFMNKEAVENYIIQADNKKAMEELASWIRLKDTQAKKLRDGLTPDGMEITGLAGWYVRHFMENKDVMTKAFNDKGIQKTKEQVKEGAGWIVITSDGNTVKDLIETGRRFQRMALTARGKMIGIHPMTQALEEKHGQKNIKENHAAGVIPQFMLRVGYLNKYPDPVSLRRPVQWFVRV
;
A
#
# COMPACT_ATOMS: atom_id res chain seq x y z
N MET A 1 38.31 11.63 33.62
CA MET A 1 36.91 11.66 34.06
C MET A 1 36.38 10.23 34.10
N ASP A 2 36.00 9.74 35.27
CA ASP A 2 35.76 8.31 35.54
C ASP A 2 34.35 7.86 35.13
N ARG A 3 34.28 6.89 34.19
CA ARG A 3 33.03 6.34 33.60
C ARG A 3 32.03 5.84 34.65
N ARG A 4 32.50 5.39 35.82
CA ARG A 4 31.62 4.94 36.92
C ARG A 4 30.94 6.10 37.66
N LYS A 5 31.57 7.28 37.72
CA LYS A 5 30.95 8.50 38.31
C LYS A 5 29.90 9.12 37.39
N PHE A 6 30.04 8.97 36.07
CA PHE A 6 29.02 9.41 35.11
C PHE A 6 27.74 8.56 35.25
N LEU A 7 27.86 7.23 35.26
CA LEU A 7 26.71 6.33 35.43
C LEU A 7 25.98 6.50 36.76
N LYS A 8 26.70 6.78 37.87
CA LYS A 8 26.06 7.07 39.17
C LYS A 8 25.33 8.42 39.18
N LYS A 9 25.82 9.44 38.48
CA LYS A 9 25.09 10.73 38.34
C LYS A 9 23.90 10.63 37.38
N SER A 10 23.99 9.78 36.36
CA SER A 10 22.86 9.49 35.46
C SER A 10 21.74 8.73 36.17
N ALA A 11 22.07 7.77 37.05
CA ALA A 11 21.10 7.02 37.85
C ALA A 11 20.40 7.87 38.93
N ALA A 12 21.09 8.86 39.49
CA ALA A 12 20.50 9.80 40.46
C ALA A 12 19.59 10.86 39.82
N ALA A 13 19.69 11.06 38.50
CA ALA A 13 18.74 11.89 37.74
C ALA A 13 17.51 11.09 37.25
N THR A 14 17.49 9.77 37.43
CA THR A 14 16.37 8.91 37.00
C THR A 14 15.26 8.79 38.04
N THR A 15 15.39 9.41 39.22
CA THR A 15 14.47 9.17 40.36
C THR A 15 13.50 10.32 40.66
N LEU A 16 13.31 11.29 39.77
CA LEU A 16 12.37 12.41 40.02
C LEU A 16 11.61 12.85 38.75
N VAL A 17 10.95 11.91 38.07
CA VAL A 17 9.73 12.18 37.27
C VAL A 17 8.76 11.00 37.42
N LEU A 18 8.33 10.73 38.65
CA LEU A 18 7.10 10.00 38.94
C LEU A 18 6.18 11.02 39.60
N GLY A 19 5.23 11.58 38.86
CA GLY A 19 4.25 12.50 39.45
C GLY A 19 3.73 13.63 38.57
N SER A 20 3.42 13.37 37.30
CA SER A 20 2.36 14.07 36.56
C SER A 20 2.30 13.45 35.17
N GLY A 21 1.24 12.70 34.89
CA GLY A 21 0.97 12.17 33.57
C GLY A 21 0.78 13.28 32.56
N LEU A 22 1.88 13.71 31.94
CA LEU A 22 1.84 14.25 30.59
C LEU A 22 1.70 13.05 29.65
N PHE A 23 0.48 12.49 29.60
CA PHE A 23 0.00 11.85 28.39
C PHE A 23 -0.07 12.95 27.33
N LEU A 24 1.08 13.36 26.78
CA LEU A 24 1.07 13.95 25.46
C LEU A 24 0.55 12.82 24.57
N PRO A 25 -0.67 12.91 24.00
CA PRO A 25 -1.03 11.98 22.95
C PRO A 25 0.12 12.08 21.96
N ALA A 26 0.83 10.98 21.73
CA ALA A 26 1.90 10.97 20.75
C ALA A 26 1.21 11.26 19.41
N CYS A 27 1.17 12.54 19.02
CA CYS A 27 0.55 12.97 17.79
C CYS A 27 1.17 12.12 16.69
N GLU A 28 0.32 11.44 15.93
CA GLU A 28 0.77 10.74 14.75
C GLU A 28 1.53 11.74 13.88
N ARG A 29 2.80 11.42 13.64
CA ARG A 29 3.71 12.22 12.84
C ARG A 29 3.14 12.38 11.44
N ASN A 30 3.07 13.61 10.92
CA ASN A 30 2.71 13.82 9.51
C ASN A 30 3.96 13.64 8.65
N LEU A 31 4.38 12.38 8.44
CA LEU A 31 5.65 12.03 7.82
C LEU A 31 5.85 12.72 6.45
N ARG A 32 4.80 12.75 5.61
CA ARG A 32 4.88 13.41 4.29
C ARG A 32 5.18 14.89 4.45
N SER A 33 4.38 15.61 5.25
CA SER A 33 4.56 17.04 5.46
C SER A 33 5.93 17.36 6.06
N GLU A 34 6.42 16.55 6.99
CA GLU A 34 7.71 16.78 7.64
C GLU A 34 8.92 16.51 6.72
N LEU A 35 8.90 15.43 5.94
CA LEU A 35 10.06 15.07 5.11
C LEU A 35 10.10 15.78 3.77
N MET A 36 8.92 16.10 3.23
CA MET A 36 8.74 16.64 1.89
C MET A 36 8.29 18.11 1.89
N GLY A 37 7.84 18.63 3.03
CA GLY A 37 7.19 19.92 3.10
C GLY A 37 5.78 19.89 2.51
N ASN A 38 5.30 21.05 2.07
CA ASN A 38 4.20 21.07 1.10
C ASN A 38 4.77 20.52 -0.21
N ASP A 39 4.57 19.22 -0.46
CA ASP A 39 4.71 18.57 -1.77
C ASP A 39 3.71 19.24 -2.73
N GLN A 40 3.98 20.50 -3.10
CA GLN A 40 3.29 21.17 -4.18
C GLN A 40 3.53 20.32 -5.41
N ILE A 41 2.48 20.09 -6.22
CA ILE A 41 2.65 19.46 -7.52
C ILE A 41 3.71 20.29 -8.25
N PRO A 42 4.92 19.77 -8.48
CA PRO A 42 5.96 20.59 -9.08
C PRO A 42 5.47 21.12 -10.42
N GLY A 43 5.74 22.38 -10.73
CA GLY A 43 5.64 22.86 -12.11
C GLY A 43 6.48 21.94 -13.00
N ALA A 44 5.94 21.54 -14.15
CA ALA A 44 6.46 20.49 -15.04
C ALA A 44 7.80 20.82 -15.74
N HIS A 45 8.70 21.55 -15.10
CA HIS A 45 9.85 22.20 -15.74
C HIS A 45 11.03 21.25 -16.05
N ALA A 46 10.81 19.93 -16.04
CA ALA A 46 11.90 18.95 -16.08
C ALA A 46 11.76 17.85 -17.14
N ILE A 47 10.66 17.78 -17.90
CA ILE A 47 10.46 16.73 -18.91
C ILE A 47 9.85 17.37 -20.16
N GLU A 48 10.66 17.60 -21.20
CA GLU A 48 10.25 18.31 -22.42
C GLU A 48 9.06 17.65 -23.14
N THR A 49 8.97 16.32 -23.11
CA THR A 49 7.90 15.56 -23.79
C THR A 49 6.59 15.49 -22.99
N LEU A 50 6.56 16.00 -21.76
CA LEU A 50 5.40 15.91 -20.88
C LEU A 50 4.88 17.30 -20.51
N ASP A 51 3.70 17.64 -21.04
CA ASP A 51 3.06 18.91 -20.73
C ASP A 51 2.65 19.03 -19.24
N PRO A 52 2.34 20.24 -18.74
CA PRO A 52 1.97 20.44 -17.33
C PRO A 52 0.74 19.66 -16.86
N VAL A 53 -0.18 19.29 -17.75
CA VAL A 53 -1.36 18.49 -17.42
C VAL A 53 -0.99 17.02 -17.34
N GLY A 54 -0.22 16.50 -18.30
CA GLY A 54 0.34 15.16 -18.28
C GLY A 54 1.16 14.90 -17.02
N TYR A 55 1.97 15.89 -16.61
CA TYR A 55 2.69 15.82 -15.33
C TYR A 55 1.76 15.67 -14.13
N LYS A 56 0.68 16.47 -14.07
CA LYS A 56 -0.33 16.37 -12.99
C LYS A 56 -1.01 15.00 -13.00
N ILE A 57 -1.38 14.49 -14.17
CA ILE A 57 -1.99 13.17 -14.33
C ILE A 57 -1.06 12.08 -13.74
N LEU A 58 0.22 12.08 -14.13
CA LEU A 58 1.21 11.12 -13.61
C LEU A 58 1.51 11.31 -12.13
N TYR A 59 1.49 12.55 -11.63
CA TYR A 59 1.61 12.82 -10.20
C TYR A 59 0.53 12.10 -9.43
N TYR A 60 -0.76 12.28 -9.78
CA TYR A 60 -1.86 11.57 -9.12
C TYR A 60 -1.81 10.05 -9.35
N ALA A 61 -1.45 9.60 -10.55
CA ALA A 61 -1.29 8.18 -10.85
C ALA A 61 -0.30 7.49 -9.89
N SER A 62 0.83 8.14 -9.60
CA SER A 62 1.88 7.63 -8.72
C SER A 62 1.43 7.37 -7.28
N TYR A 63 0.32 7.94 -6.83
CA TYR A 63 -0.24 7.66 -5.49
C TYR A 63 -0.91 6.30 -5.37
N ALA A 64 -0.88 5.49 -6.44
CA ALA A 64 -1.30 4.11 -6.40
C ALA A 64 -0.59 3.33 -5.27
N PRO A 65 -1.29 2.38 -4.62
CA PRO A 65 -0.66 1.40 -3.75
C PRO A 65 0.15 0.39 -4.58
N SER A 66 1.18 -0.17 -3.96
CA SER A 66 1.93 -1.32 -4.48
C SER A 66 2.50 -2.15 -3.34
N GLY A 67 2.86 -3.41 -3.63
CA GLY A 67 3.59 -4.28 -2.71
C GLY A 67 4.80 -3.56 -2.11
N HIS A 68 4.93 -3.60 -0.78
CA HIS A 68 5.95 -2.87 -0.01
C HIS A 68 6.15 -1.38 -0.36
N ASN A 69 5.18 -0.72 -1.00
CA ASN A 69 5.36 0.62 -1.58
C ASN A 69 6.56 0.70 -2.55
N SER A 70 6.86 -0.41 -3.24
CA SER A 70 7.92 -0.48 -4.22
C SER A 70 7.72 0.53 -5.35
N GLN A 71 6.50 0.77 -5.83
CA GLN A 71 6.21 1.65 -6.97
C GLN A 71 6.95 1.16 -8.22
N PRO A 72 6.60 -0.05 -8.71
CA PRO A 72 7.39 -0.75 -9.72
C PRO A 72 7.19 -0.16 -11.12
N TRP A 73 6.34 0.85 -11.30
CA TRP A 73 5.99 1.37 -12.63
C TRP A 73 7.07 2.27 -13.24
N PHE A 74 7.07 2.31 -14.57
CA PHE A 74 7.58 3.41 -15.37
C PHE A 74 6.54 3.80 -16.43
N VAL A 75 6.65 5.01 -16.98
CA VAL A 75 5.84 5.47 -18.11
C VAL A 75 6.74 5.98 -19.21
N LYS A 76 6.67 5.36 -20.40
CA LYS A 76 7.30 5.88 -21.62
C LYS A 76 6.35 6.89 -22.28
N ILE A 77 6.85 8.09 -22.60
CA ILE A 77 6.06 9.15 -23.24
C ILE A 77 6.42 9.20 -24.72
N ASN A 78 5.61 8.55 -25.56
CA ASN A 78 5.85 8.55 -27.02
C ASN A 78 5.39 9.87 -27.65
N SER A 79 4.31 10.44 -27.13
CA SER A 79 3.81 11.77 -27.46
C SER A 79 3.01 12.33 -26.28
N PRO A 80 2.59 13.63 -26.30
CA PRO A 80 1.77 14.19 -25.24
C PRO A 80 0.49 13.39 -24.92
N LEU A 81 -0.05 12.66 -25.91
CA LEU A 81 -1.30 11.91 -25.81
C LEU A 81 -1.13 10.40 -25.87
N GLU A 82 0.08 9.89 -26.12
CA GLU A 82 0.33 8.44 -26.27
C GLU A 82 1.46 7.97 -25.37
N TRP A 83 1.12 7.15 -24.38
CA TRP A 83 2.06 6.66 -23.39
C TRP A 83 2.06 5.12 -23.33
N VAL A 84 3.14 4.56 -22.79
CA VAL A 84 3.23 3.13 -22.45
C VAL A 84 3.56 3.00 -20.97
N LEU A 85 2.65 2.41 -20.21
CA LEU A 85 2.89 1.99 -18.83
C LEU A 85 3.55 0.62 -18.82
N GLY A 86 4.62 0.51 -18.05
CA GLY A 86 5.34 -0.72 -17.82
C GLY A 86 5.84 -0.84 -16.39
N PHE A 87 6.60 -1.90 -16.10
CA PHE A 87 7.25 -2.08 -14.81
C PHE A 87 8.77 -2.26 -14.90
N ASP A 88 9.45 -1.74 -13.89
CA ASP A 88 10.89 -1.80 -13.67
C ASP A 88 11.21 -3.06 -12.84
N ALA A 89 11.91 -4.02 -13.44
CA ALA A 89 12.21 -5.31 -12.83
C ALA A 89 13.06 -5.20 -11.55
N ASP A 90 13.85 -4.13 -11.39
CA ASP A 90 14.64 -3.89 -10.18
C ASP A 90 13.78 -3.43 -8.99
N ARG A 91 12.51 -3.15 -9.26
CA ARG A 91 11.53 -2.67 -8.30
C ARG A 91 10.43 -3.69 -8.00
N CYS A 92 10.45 -4.84 -8.66
CA CYS A 92 9.56 -5.96 -8.37
C CYS A 92 9.99 -6.70 -7.10
N LEU A 93 9.02 -7.35 -6.44
CA LEU A 93 9.28 -8.24 -5.32
C LEU A 93 9.55 -9.65 -5.89
N LYS A 94 10.82 -9.98 -6.14
CA LYS A 94 11.23 -11.19 -6.87
C LYS A 94 11.02 -12.46 -6.03
N ILE A 95 10.97 -12.35 -4.70
CA ILE A 95 10.77 -13.51 -3.83
C ILE A 95 9.29 -13.72 -3.52
N VAL A 96 8.61 -12.73 -2.93
CA VAL A 96 7.21 -12.88 -2.51
C VAL A 96 6.20 -12.72 -3.66
N ASP A 97 6.58 -12.00 -4.73
CA ASP A 97 5.78 -11.83 -5.96
C ASP A 97 6.52 -12.33 -7.21
N GLY A 98 7.17 -13.50 -7.13
CA GLY A 98 7.98 -14.05 -8.23
C GLY A 98 7.23 -14.32 -9.55
N SER A 99 5.90 -14.23 -9.55
CA SER A 99 5.05 -14.35 -10.75
C SER A 99 4.53 -13.01 -11.29
N ASN A 100 5.00 -11.88 -10.74
CA ASN A 100 4.56 -10.50 -11.04
C ASN A 100 3.05 -10.29 -10.92
N ARG A 101 2.36 -11.08 -10.08
CA ARG A 101 0.92 -10.97 -9.88
C ARG A 101 0.58 -9.63 -9.21
N GLU A 102 1.25 -9.33 -8.10
CA GLU A 102 1.02 -8.08 -7.36
C GLU A 102 1.56 -6.86 -8.08
N THR A 103 2.65 -7.03 -8.81
CA THR A 103 3.20 -6.02 -9.69
C THR A 103 2.15 -5.56 -10.70
N LEU A 104 1.49 -6.49 -11.40
CA LEU A 104 0.42 -6.16 -12.34
C LEU A 104 -0.82 -5.57 -11.65
N LEU A 105 -1.22 -6.09 -10.47
CA LEU A 105 -2.29 -5.46 -9.68
C LEU A 105 -1.95 -4.00 -9.30
N SER A 106 -0.69 -3.73 -8.98
CA SER A 106 -0.20 -2.37 -8.67
C SER A 106 -0.25 -1.46 -9.90
N LEU A 107 0.10 -1.97 -11.09
CA LEU A 107 -0.05 -1.25 -12.35
C LEU A 107 -1.52 -0.96 -12.66
N GLY A 108 -2.43 -1.90 -12.39
CA GLY A 108 -3.87 -1.66 -12.48
C GLY A 108 -4.33 -0.51 -11.59
N ALA A 109 -3.87 -0.46 -10.34
CA ALA A 109 -4.16 0.65 -9.44
C ALA A 109 -3.60 1.99 -9.94
N PHE A 110 -2.42 1.97 -10.58
CA PHE A 110 -1.85 3.14 -11.26
C PHE A 110 -2.73 3.63 -12.42
N VAL A 111 -3.17 2.70 -13.29
CA VAL A 111 -4.07 3.00 -14.41
C VAL A 111 -5.37 3.64 -13.92
N GLU A 112 -5.96 3.14 -12.83
CA GLU A 112 -7.19 3.73 -12.30
C GLU A 112 -6.99 5.16 -11.82
N ASN A 113 -5.92 5.44 -11.06
CA ASN A 113 -5.63 6.81 -10.65
C ASN A 113 -5.35 7.74 -11.84
N LEU A 114 -4.68 7.21 -12.88
CA LEU A 114 -4.43 7.93 -14.13
C LEU A 114 -5.75 8.31 -14.82
N ILE A 115 -6.69 7.37 -14.94
CA ILE A 115 -8.02 7.61 -15.53
C ILE A 115 -8.78 8.67 -14.74
N GLN A 116 -8.80 8.57 -13.40
CA GLN A 116 -9.47 9.54 -12.52
C GLN A 116 -8.86 10.94 -12.66
N ALA A 117 -7.52 11.03 -12.70
CA ALA A 117 -6.82 12.29 -12.87
C ALA A 117 -7.05 12.91 -14.25
N ALA A 118 -6.94 12.10 -15.31
CA ALA A 118 -7.20 12.54 -16.69
C ALA A 118 -8.64 13.08 -16.84
N GLY A 119 -9.64 12.38 -16.29
CA GLY A 119 -11.03 12.84 -16.30
C GLY A 119 -11.22 14.19 -15.61
N ALA A 120 -10.56 14.42 -14.47
CA ALA A 120 -10.58 15.70 -13.77
C ALA A 120 -9.95 16.84 -14.57
N PHE A 121 -8.99 16.52 -15.44
CA PHE A 121 -8.29 17.48 -16.30
C PHE A 121 -8.86 17.59 -17.72
N GLY A 122 -10.02 16.97 -17.99
CA GLY A 122 -10.68 17.09 -19.30
C GLY A 122 -10.12 16.14 -20.36
N TYR A 123 -9.77 14.92 -19.96
CA TYR A 123 -9.34 13.87 -20.87
C TYR A 123 -10.10 12.56 -20.61
N THR A 124 -10.44 11.85 -21.67
CA THR A 124 -10.76 10.42 -21.60
C THR A 124 -9.51 9.61 -21.87
N VAL A 125 -9.46 8.40 -21.32
CA VAL A 125 -8.30 7.51 -21.45
C VAL A 125 -8.76 6.18 -22.02
N GLU A 126 -8.14 5.79 -23.12
CA GLU A 126 -8.25 4.44 -23.67
C GLU A 126 -7.03 3.63 -23.28
N THR A 127 -7.24 2.42 -22.79
CA THR A 127 -6.17 1.52 -22.36
C THR A 127 -6.20 0.23 -23.14
N LYS A 128 -5.05 -0.22 -23.64
CA LYS A 128 -4.89 -1.52 -24.30
C LYS A 128 -3.73 -2.28 -23.67
N VAL A 129 -4.02 -3.46 -23.11
CA VAL A 129 -2.97 -4.39 -22.66
C VAL A 129 -2.22 -4.91 -23.87
N ILE A 130 -0.91 -4.73 -23.87
CA ILE A 130 0.00 -5.15 -24.95
C ILE A 130 0.98 -6.24 -24.52
N ALA A 131 1.20 -6.43 -23.23
CA ALA A 131 1.98 -7.53 -22.68
C ALA A 131 1.31 -8.88 -23.02
N LYS A 132 2.12 -9.81 -23.52
CA LYS A 132 1.73 -11.18 -23.87
C LYS A 132 1.74 -12.08 -22.65
N ASP A 133 2.65 -11.83 -21.73
CA ASP A 133 2.75 -12.53 -20.45
C ASP A 133 3.10 -11.58 -19.29
N ARG A 134 3.25 -12.14 -18.08
CA ARG A 134 3.46 -11.34 -16.85
C ARG A 134 4.88 -10.81 -16.68
N PHE A 135 5.80 -11.17 -17.56
CA PHE A 135 7.21 -10.77 -17.52
C PHE A 135 7.55 -9.71 -18.57
N ASP A 136 6.65 -9.48 -19.53
CA ASP A 136 6.75 -8.36 -20.47
C ASP A 136 6.74 -7.01 -19.73
N SER A 137 7.83 -6.26 -19.85
CA SER A 137 8.01 -4.99 -19.14
C SER A 137 7.11 -3.86 -19.64
N ASP A 138 6.72 -3.85 -20.92
CA ASP A 138 5.75 -2.91 -21.49
C ASP A 138 4.35 -3.53 -21.45
N VAL A 139 3.46 -2.97 -20.64
CA VAL A 139 2.22 -3.66 -20.23
C VAL A 139 0.97 -3.06 -20.85
N VAL A 140 0.80 -1.74 -20.75
CA VAL A 140 -0.43 -1.06 -21.16
C VAL A 140 -0.11 0.13 -22.05
N LYS A 141 -0.66 0.15 -23.27
CA LYS A 141 -0.74 1.37 -24.08
C LYS A 141 -1.86 2.25 -23.58
N ILE A 142 -1.58 3.54 -23.47
CA ILE A 142 -2.49 4.56 -22.94
C ILE A 142 -2.61 5.64 -24.01
N HIS A 143 -3.84 5.92 -24.42
CA HIS A 143 -4.16 7.01 -25.33
C HIS A 143 -5.09 8.01 -24.63
N LEU A 144 -4.72 9.29 -24.63
CA LEU A 144 -5.49 10.37 -24.05
C LEU A 144 -6.20 11.17 -25.14
N SER A 145 -7.49 11.39 -24.97
CA SER A 145 -8.30 12.22 -25.88
C SER A 145 -8.92 13.36 -25.12
N LYS A 146 -8.92 14.57 -25.68
CA LYS A 146 -9.58 15.72 -25.06
C LYS A 146 -11.07 15.43 -24.86
N SER A 147 -11.58 15.81 -23.70
CA SER A 147 -12.97 15.62 -23.29
C SER A 147 -13.40 16.72 -22.31
N LYS A 148 -14.64 16.66 -21.83
CA LYS A 148 -15.12 17.54 -20.78
C LYS A 148 -14.57 17.10 -19.43
N ALA A 149 -14.09 18.04 -18.63
CA ALA A 149 -13.66 17.78 -17.27
C ALA A 149 -14.83 17.24 -16.42
N VAL A 150 -14.55 16.22 -15.62
CA VAL A 150 -15.49 15.62 -14.67
C VAL A 150 -15.11 16.03 -13.25
N ASP A 151 -16.10 16.33 -12.41
CA ASP A 151 -15.86 16.64 -11.00
C ASP A 151 -15.43 15.37 -10.24
N ILE A 152 -14.13 15.20 -10.07
CA ILE A 152 -13.51 14.09 -9.36
C ILE A 152 -12.70 14.65 -8.20
N ALA A 153 -13.01 14.19 -6.99
CA ALA A 153 -12.30 14.58 -5.78
C ALA A 153 -10.89 13.96 -5.70
N LEU A 154 -9.93 14.46 -6.50
CA LEU A 154 -8.54 13.96 -6.59
C LEU A 154 -7.82 13.96 -5.23
N GLN A 155 -8.25 14.80 -4.29
CA GLN A 155 -7.75 14.77 -2.92
C GLN A 155 -7.96 13.40 -2.23
N ARG A 156 -8.94 12.60 -2.65
CA ARG A 156 -9.12 11.22 -2.15
C ARG A 156 -7.94 10.33 -2.54
N ILE A 157 -7.35 10.52 -3.72
CA ILE A 157 -6.15 9.78 -4.15
C ILE A 157 -4.98 10.09 -3.22
N LEU A 158 -4.78 11.37 -2.91
CA LEU A 158 -3.67 11.81 -2.05
C LEU A 158 -3.86 11.37 -0.59
N LYS A 159 -5.11 11.36 -0.11
CA LYS A 159 -5.47 11.06 1.29
C LYS A 159 -5.79 9.60 1.59
N ARG A 160 -5.92 8.74 0.57
CA ARG A 160 -6.14 7.30 0.76
C ARG A 160 -4.87 6.67 1.32
N ARG A 161 -5.02 5.83 2.35
CA ARG A 161 -3.92 5.14 3.02
C ARG A 161 -4.32 3.70 3.35
N THR A 162 -3.33 2.81 3.39
CA THR A 162 -3.47 1.49 4.00
C THR A 162 -3.45 1.66 5.52
N VAL A 163 -4.52 1.24 6.20
CA VAL A 163 -4.69 1.44 7.64
C VAL A 163 -4.58 0.08 8.33
N LYS A 164 -3.60 -0.09 9.23
CA LYS A 164 -3.24 -1.40 9.78
C LYS A 164 -3.71 -1.62 11.22
N SER A 165 -4.31 -0.64 11.86
CA SER A 165 -4.78 -0.74 13.25
C SER A 165 -6.05 0.08 13.48
N HIS A 166 -6.71 -0.15 14.61
CA HIS A 166 -7.89 0.60 15.08
C HIS A 166 -9.11 0.50 14.16
N LEU A 167 -9.23 -0.61 13.43
CA LEU A 167 -10.42 -0.93 12.66
C LEU A 167 -11.53 -1.40 13.61
N GLN A 168 -12.68 -0.72 13.59
CA GLN A 168 -13.81 -1.12 14.44
C GLN A 168 -14.35 -2.48 14.04
N SER A 169 -14.71 -3.31 15.03
CA SER A 169 -15.36 -4.61 14.83
C SER A 169 -16.86 -4.52 14.51
N LYS A 170 -17.38 -3.31 14.29
CA LYS A 170 -18.75 -3.11 13.84
C LYS A 170 -18.87 -3.51 12.37
N GLU A 171 -19.77 -4.44 12.07
CA GLU A 171 -20.05 -4.89 10.70
C GLU A 171 -20.33 -3.71 9.75
N LEU A 172 -19.87 -3.83 8.50
CA LEU A 172 -20.11 -2.83 7.47
C LEU A 172 -21.60 -2.78 7.13
N LYS A 173 -22.14 -1.57 6.98
CA LYS A 173 -23.52 -1.39 6.52
C LYS A 173 -23.69 -1.99 5.12
N PRO A 174 -24.85 -2.61 4.82
CA PRO A 174 -25.13 -3.12 3.47
C PRO A 174 -24.95 -2.09 2.35
N SER A 175 -25.26 -0.81 2.61
CA SER A 175 -25.06 0.27 1.63
C SER A 175 -23.58 0.57 1.34
N ASP A 176 -22.68 0.34 2.30
CA ASP A 176 -21.24 0.49 2.08
C ASP A 176 -20.68 -0.72 1.32
N VAL A 177 -21.13 -1.93 1.66
CA VAL A 177 -20.79 -3.16 0.92
C VAL A 177 -21.26 -3.07 -0.54
N ASN A 178 -22.48 -2.59 -0.78
CA ASN A 178 -22.99 -2.40 -2.14
C ASN A 178 -22.18 -1.35 -2.94
N ALA A 179 -21.76 -0.26 -2.28
CA ALA A 179 -20.89 0.73 -2.92
C ALA A 179 -19.53 0.15 -3.30
N PHE A 180 -18.98 -0.75 -2.48
CA PHE A 180 -17.76 -1.48 -2.79
C PHE A 180 -17.95 -2.48 -3.93
N SER A 181 -19.04 -3.25 -3.91
CA SER A 181 -19.39 -4.18 -4.99
C SER A 181 -19.53 -3.44 -6.33
N LYS A 182 -20.22 -2.30 -6.37
CA LYS A 182 -20.30 -1.44 -7.57
C LYS A 182 -18.93 -0.92 -8.01
N SER A 183 -18.06 -0.54 -7.06
CA SER A 183 -16.70 -0.08 -7.37
C SER A 183 -15.80 -1.20 -7.90
N ALA A 184 -16.09 -2.45 -7.53
CA ALA A 184 -15.38 -3.66 -7.95
C ALA A 184 -16.08 -4.40 -9.09
N ASP A 185 -17.14 -3.83 -9.66
CA ASP A 185 -17.90 -4.40 -10.77
C ASP A 185 -18.44 -5.81 -10.46
N GLY A 186 -18.95 -6.01 -9.24
CA GLY A 186 -19.50 -7.28 -8.77
C GLY A 186 -18.46 -8.34 -8.36
N HIS A 187 -17.17 -8.10 -8.55
CA HIS A 187 -16.09 -9.05 -8.26
C HIS A 187 -15.58 -8.95 -6.83
N LEU A 188 -16.51 -8.94 -5.88
CA LEU A 188 -16.22 -8.67 -4.48
C LEU A 188 -17.13 -9.49 -3.57
N PHE A 189 -16.51 -10.18 -2.61
CA PHE A 189 -17.19 -10.85 -1.52
C PHE A 189 -16.84 -10.15 -0.20
N TYR A 190 -17.86 -9.93 0.64
CA TYR A 190 -17.68 -9.45 2.01
C TYR A 190 -18.06 -10.56 2.97
N PHE A 191 -17.15 -10.83 3.92
CA PHE A 191 -17.30 -11.82 4.96
C PHE A 191 -17.29 -11.10 6.31
N PRO A 192 -18.46 -10.91 6.94
CA PRO A 192 -18.58 -10.24 8.23
C PRO A 192 -17.74 -10.90 9.32
N VAL A 193 -17.26 -10.08 10.25
CA VAL A 193 -16.57 -10.55 11.46
C VAL A 193 -17.42 -11.60 12.20
N GLY A 194 -16.77 -12.64 12.72
CA GLY A 194 -17.43 -13.73 13.46
C GLY A 194 -17.98 -14.86 12.60
N THR A 195 -18.10 -14.70 11.28
CA THR A 195 -18.44 -15.80 10.37
C THR A 195 -17.30 -16.83 10.27
N ASP A 196 -17.62 -18.08 9.94
CA ASP A 196 -16.62 -19.14 9.75
C ASP A 196 -15.58 -18.76 8.68
N HIS A 197 -16.03 -18.13 7.60
CA HIS A 197 -15.14 -17.65 6.54
C HIS A 197 -14.18 -16.57 7.03
N ALA A 198 -14.66 -15.60 7.82
CA ALA A 198 -13.81 -14.58 8.41
C ALA A 198 -12.83 -15.15 9.44
N ASN A 199 -13.25 -16.13 10.25
CA ASN A 199 -12.39 -16.82 11.21
C ASN A 199 -11.30 -17.63 10.51
N PHE A 200 -11.65 -18.32 9.43
CA PHE A 200 -10.70 -19.00 8.55
C PHE A 200 -9.66 -18.03 7.98
N MET A 201 -10.12 -16.90 7.45
CA MET A 201 -9.23 -15.85 6.93
C MET A 201 -8.31 -15.25 8.00
N ASN A 202 -8.79 -15.05 9.23
CA ASN A 202 -7.95 -14.62 10.35
C ASN A 202 -6.80 -15.60 10.60
N LYS A 203 -7.11 -16.91 10.58
CA LYS A 203 -6.12 -17.98 10.74
C LYS A 203 -5.10 -17.97 9.59
N GLU A 204 -5.56 -17.98 8.35
CA GLU A 204 -4.68 -18.00 7.16
C GLU A 204 -3.79 -16.76 7.08
N ALA A 205 -4.29 -15.58 7.46
CA ALA A 205 -3.49 -14.37 7.51
C ALA A 205 -2.31 -14.48 8.50
N VAL A 206 -2.53 -15.11 9.66
CA VAL A 206 -1.47 -15.33 10.65
C VAL A 206 -0.52 -16.44 10.20
N GLU A 207 -1.05 -17.57 9.74
CA GLU A 207 -0.23 -18.73 9.35
C GLU A 207 0.69 -18.41 8.17
N ASN A 208 0.19 -17.75 7.14
CA ASN A 208 1.01 -17.38 5.98
C ASN A 208 2.02 -16.27 6.32
N TYR A 209 1.72 -15.40 7.30
CA TYR A 209 2.72 -14.48 7.83
C TYR A 209 3.85 -15.22 8.55
N ILE A 210 3.54 -16.24 9.35
CA ILE A 210 4.54 -17.08 10.03
C ILE A 210 5.42 -17.81 8.99
N ILE A 211 4.81 -18.44 7.98
CA ILE A 211 5.52 -19.12 6.89
C ILE A 211 6.51 -18.17 6.20
N GLN A 212 6.06 -16.95 5.87
CA GLN A 212 6.92 -15.96 5.22
C GLN A 212 8.02 -15.44 6.16
N ALA A 213 7.73 -15.27 7.45
CA ALA A 213 8.70 -14.85 8.45
C ALA A 213 9.82 -15.89 8.68
N ASP A 214 9.51 -17.18 8.52
CA ASP A 214 10.48 -18.27 8.58
C ASP A 214 11.26 -18.44 7.26
N ASN A 215 10.82 -17.81 6.17
CA ASN A 215 11.50 -17.82 4.89
C ASN A 215 12.61 -16.75 4.84
N LYS A 216 13.86 -17.19 4.99
CA LYS A 216 15.05 -16.31 4.96
C LYS A 216 15.10 -15.39 3.74
N LYS A 217 14.80 -15.88 2.53
CA LYS A 217 14.85 -15.06 1.31
C LYS A 217 13.76 -13.99 1.28
N ALA A 218 12.57 -14.32 1.77
CA ALA A 218 11.47 -13.35 1.88
C ALA A 218 11.83 -12.26 2.91
N MET A 219 12.45 -12.64 4.02
CA MET A 219 12.92 -11.68 5.03
C MET A 219 14.07 -10.80 4.52
N GLU A 220 15.01 -11.33 3.73
CA GLU A 220 16.05 -10.55 3.04
C GLU A 220 15.43 -9.52 2.08
N GLU A 221 14.44 -9.94 1.29
CA GLU A 221 13.68 -9.04 0.42
C GLU A 221 12.95 -7.96 1.24
N LEU A 222 12.23 -8.33 2.30
CA LEU A 222 11.55 -7.38 3.19
C LEU A 222 12.53 -6.36 3.79
N ALA A 223 13.67 -6.81 4.30
CA ALA A 223 14.72 -5.96 4.84
C ALA A 223 15.24 -4.96 3.80
N SER A 224 15.34 -5.38 2.53
CA SER A 224 15.73 -4.51 1.42
C SER A 224 14.68 -3.44 1.08
N TRP A 225 13.42 -3.63 1.46
CA TRP A 225 12.30 -2.69 1.25
C TRP A 225 11.96 -1.83 2.46
N ILE A 226 12.52 -2.12 3.63
CA ILE A 226 12.32 -1.28 4.82
C ILE A 226 13.23 -0.03 4.75
N ARG A 227 12.68 1.10 5.19
CA ARG A 227 13.33 2.41 5.30
C ARG A 227 13.26 2.86 6.75
N LEU A 228 14.15 2.34 7.60
CA LEU A 228 14.13 2.64 9.03
C LEU A 228 14.46 4.11 9.33
N LYS A 229 15.36 4.72 8.54
CA LYS A 229 15.85 6.08 8.74
C LYS A 229 15.13 7.08 7.83
N ASP A 230 14.81 8.25 8.39
CA ASP A 230 14.19 9.36 7.64
C ASP A 230 15.04 9.83 6.45
N THR A 231 16.37 9.81 6.58
CA THR A 231 17.31 10.15 5.50
C THR A 231 17.17 9.18 4.32
N GLN A 232 17.03 7.89 4.60
CA GLN A 232 16.82 6.86 3.58
C GLN A 232 15.43 7.01 2.94
N ALA A 233 14.39 7.21 3.77
CA ALA A 233 13.03 7.43 3.30
C ALA A 233 12.95 8.65 2.37
N LYS A 234 13.56 9.78 2.74
CA LYS A 234 13.60 11.01 1.92
C LYS A 234 14.37 10.82 0.61
N LYS A 235 15.45 10.03 0.64
CA LYS A 235 16.29 9.74 -0.53
C LYS A 235 15.61 8.81 -1.53
N LEU A 236 14.97 7.74 -1.07
CA LEU A 236 14.42 6.70 -1.96
C LEU A 236 12.93 6.86 -2.26
N ARG A 237 12.19 7.51 -1.35
CA ARG A 237 10.75 7.81 -1.45
C ARG A 237 9.88 6.58 -1.80
N ASP A 238 10.31 5.43 -1.32
CA ASP A 238 9.70 4.12 -1.53
C ASP A 238 9.75 3.29 -0.24
N GLY A 239 9.33 2.03 -0.32
CA GLY A 239 9.52 1.09 0.78
C GLY A 239 8.61 1.35 1.99
N LEU A 240 8.84 0.55 3.03
CA LEU A 240 8.11 0.57 4.29
C LEU A 240 8.87 1.40 5.33
N THR A 241 8.30 2.53 5.72
CA THR A 241 8.81 3.36 6.85
C THR A 241 8.21 2.89 8.17
N PRO A 242 8.80 3.21 9.34
CA PRO A 242 8.19 2.97 10.65
C PRO A 242 6.74 3.49 10.73
N ASP A 243 6.49 4.69 10.23
CA ASP A 243 5.17 5.30 10.18
C ASP A 243 4.20 4.51 9.26
N GLY A 244 4.66 4.03 8.11
CA GLY A 244 3.90 3.13 7.21
C GLY A 244 3.68 1.72 7.76
N MET A 245 4.49 1.30 8.73
CA MET A 245 4.30 0.09 9.52
C MET A 245 3.48 0.34 10.79
N GLU A 246 3.03 1.57 11.03
CA GLU A 246 2.31 1.99 12.23
C GLU A 246 3.11 1.69 13.51
N ILE A 247 4.41 2.00 13.47
CA ILE A 247 5.32 2.04 14.61
C ILE A 247 5.54 3.52 14.95
N THR A 248 4.74 4.04 15.86
CA THR A 248 4.67 5.47 16.21
C THR A 248 5.17 5.73 17.65
N GLY A 249 5.12 6.98 18.10
CA GLY A 249 5.54 7.38 19.46
C GLY A 249 6.99 7.04 19.78
N LEU A 250 7.25 6.67 21.04
CA LEU A 250 8.58 6.31 21.55
C LEU A 250 9.16 5.09 20.82
N ALA A 251 8.34 4.09 20.50
CA ALA A 251 8.78 2.93 19.73
C ALA A 251 9.24 3.34 18.32
N GLY A 252 8.45 4.16 17.62
CA GLY A 252 8.83 4.69 16.32
C GLY A 252 10.11 5.53 16.38
N TRP A 253 10.25 6.38 17.40
CA TRP A 253 11.47 7.17 17.62
C TRP A 253 12.68 6.25 17.84
N TYR A 254 12.57 5.23 18.68
CA TYR A 254 13.64 4.26 18.91
C TYR A 254 14.05 3.54 17.63
N VAL A 255 13.07 3.02 16.88
CA VAL A 255 13.31 2.33 15.60
C VAL A 255 14.08 3.21 14.63
N ARG A 256 13.70 4.49 14.49
CA ARG A 256 14.35 5.43 13.55
C ARG A 256 15.80 5.76 13.90
N HIS A 257 16.16 5.77 15.18
CA HIS A 257 17.47 6.24 15.64
C HIS A 257 18.46 5.11 15.93
N PHE A 258 17.97 3.94 16.37
CA PHE A 258 18.83 2.88 16.89
C PHE A 258 18.77 1.58 16.12
N MET A 259 17.71 1.32 15.33
CA MET A 259 17.65 0.09 14.53
C MET A 259 18.35 0.25 13.17
N GLU A 260 18.94 -0.84 12.71
CA GLU A 260 19.57 -1.02 11.41
C GLU A 260 18.85 -2.10 10.60
N ASN A 261 19.05 -2.12 9.28
CA ASN A 261 18.35 -3.09 8.42
C ASN A 261 18.67 -4.56 8.77
N LYS A 262 19.85 -4.83 9.34
CA LYS A 262 20.19 -6.17 9.83
C LYS A 262 19.27 -6.64 10.97
N ASP A 263 18.69 -5.70 11.73
CA ASP A 263 17.79 -6.03 12.84
C ASP A 263 16.45 -6.61 12.34
N VAL A 264 16.06 -6.30 11.10
CA VAL A 264 14.90 -6.91 10.42
C VAL A 264 15.09 -8.42 10.26
N MET A 265 16.34 -8.89 10.18
CA MET A 265 16.67 -10.31 10.03
C MET A 265 16.67 -11.07 11.36
N THR A 266 16.37 -10.41 12.49
CA THR A 266 16.42 -11.02 13.82
C THR A 266 15.12 -11.75 14.15
N LYS A 267 15.23 -12.83 14.93
CA LYS A 267 14.05 -13.53 15.49
C LYS A 267 13.13 -12.59 16.27
N ALA A 268 13.70 -11.64 17.03
CA ALA A 268 12.92 -10.67 17.79
C ALA A 268 12.05 -9.76 16.91
N PHE A 269 12.54 -9.40 15.71
CA PHE A 269 11.74 -8.66 14.73
C PHE A 269 10.58 -9.52 14.21
N ASN A 270 10.87 -10.77 13.83
CA ASN A 270 9.87 -11.71 13.35
C ASN A 270 8.78 -11.98 14.40
N ASP A 271 9.17 -12.28 15.65
CA ASP A 271 8.25 -12.55 16.75
C ASP A 271 7.30 -11.36 16.99
N LYS A 272 7.82 -10.13 16.94
CA LYS A 272 7.00 -8.90 17.04
C LYS A 272 6.06 -8.74 15.84
N GLY A 273 6.53 -9.04 14.64
CA GLY A 273 5.71 -9.05 13.43
C GLY A 273 4.54 -10.01 13.54
N ILE A 274 4.82 -11.27 13.95
CA ILE A 274 3.81 -12.32 14.16
C ILE A 274 2.81 -11.90 15.22
N GLN A 275 3.28 -11.38 16.36
CA GLN A 275 2.42 -10.92 17.44
C GLN A 275 1.51 -9.77 16.98
N LYS A 276 2.06 -8.80 16.25
CA LYS A 276 1.27 -7.69 15.68
C LYS A 276 0.22 -8.19 14.69
N THR A 277 0.57 -9.13 13.81
CA THR A 277 -0.39 -9.75 12.89
C THR A 277 -1.52 -10.46 13.65
N LYS A 278 -1.21 -11.20 14.72
CA LYS A 278 -2.21 -11.85 15.60
C LYS A 278 -3.15 -10.85 16.29
N GLU A 279 -2.66 -9.67 16.63
CA GLU A 279 -3.48 -8.59 17.19
C GLU A 279 -4.37 -7.97 16.12
N GLN A 280 -3.81 -7.71 14.94
CA GLN A 280 -4.54 -7.09 13.82
C GLN A 280 -5.72 -7.94 13.35
N VAL A 281 -5.56 -9.25 13.16
CA VAL A 281 -6.67 -10.10 12.69
C VAL A 281 -7.86 -10.15 13.66
N LYS A 282 -7.71 -9.68 14.90
CA LYS A 282 -8.81 -9.58 15.88
C LYS A 282 -9.63 -8.28 15.74
N GLU A 283 -9.12 -7.29 15.02
CA GLU A 283 -9.83 -6.04 14.78
C GLU A 283 -10.54 -6.05 13.42
N GLY A 284 -11.45 -5.09 13.23
CA GLY A 284 -12.14 -4.87 11.95
C GLY A 284 -13.47 -5.59 11.83
N ALA A 285 -14.25 -5.11 10.86
CA ALA A 285 -15.60 -5.53 10.53
C ALA A 285 -15.65 -6.86 9.76
N GLY A 286 -14.50 -7.48 9.50
CA GLY A 286 -14.37 -8.68 8.70
C GLY A 286 -13.43 -8.45 7.50
N TRP A 287 -13.69 -9.19 6.43
CA TRP A 287 -12.80 -9.28 5.28
C TRP A 287 -13.54 -9.04 3.97
N ILE A 288 -12.83 -8.41 3.04
CA ILE A 288 -13.23 -8.30 1.65
C ILE A 288 -12.25 -9.11 0.79
N VAL A 289 -12.80 -9.92 -0.10
CA VAL A 289 -12.04 -10.62 -1.14
C VAL A 289 -12.43 -10.05 -2.50
N ILE A 290 -11.45 -9.52 -3.24
CA ILE A 290 -11.64 -9.09 -4.63
C ILE A 290 -11.14 -10.17 -5.55
N THR A 291 -11.93 -10.47 -6.59
CA THR A 291 -11.68 -11.59 -7.50
C THR A 291 -11.46 -11.13 -8.93
N SER A 292 -10.96 -12.06 -9.74
CA SER A 292 -10.78 -11.90 -11.19
C SER A 292 -11.46 -13.02 -11.96
N ASP A 293 -11.75 -12.78 -13.24
CA ASP A 293 -12.29 -13.80 -14.15
C ASP A 293 -11.24 -14.85 -14.54
N GLY A 294 -9.97 -14.47 -14.46
CA GLY A 294 -8.83 -15.31 -14.84
C GLY A 294 -7.54 -14.83 -14.17
N ASN A 295 -6.41 -15.28 -14.69
CA ASN A 295 -5.09 -14.85 -14.23
C ASN A 295 -4.21 -14.30 -15.36
N THR A 296 -4.83 -13.81 -16.44
CA THR A 296 -4.11 -13.14 -17.53
C THR A 296 -3.62 -11.76 -17.08
N VAL A 297 -2.73 -11.15 -17.86
CA VAL A 297 -2.29 -9.77 -17.60
C VAL A 297 -3.49 -8.81 -17.55
N LYS A 298 -4.44 -8.97 -18.47
CA LYS A 298 -5.67 -8.16 -18.52
C LYS A 298 -6.49 -8.31 -17.24
N ASP A 299 -6.67 -9.52 -16.75
CA ASP A 299 -7.44 -9.79 -15.53
C ASP A 299 -6.80 -9.13 -14.31
N LEU A 300 -5.48 -9.20 -14.19
CA LEU A 300 -4.73 -8.59 -13.09
C LEU A 300 -4.74 -7.07 -13.16
N ILE A 301 -4.56 -6.47 -14.34
CA ILE A 301 -4.69 -5.01 -14.52
C ILE A 301 -6.09 -4.56 -14.12
N GLU A 302 -7.15 -5.23 -14.60
CA GLU A 302 -8.52 -4.84 -14.25
C GLU A 302 -8.81 -5.02 -12.76
N THR A 303 -8.30 -6.10 -12.15
CA THR A 303 -8.48 -6.32 -10.70
C THR A 303 -7.77 -5.25 -9.87
N GLY A 304 -6.58 -4.81 -10.29
CA GLY A 304 -5.89 -3.66 -9.69
C GLY A 304 -6.72 -2.37 -9.78
N ARG A 305 -7.39 -2.14 -10.92
CA ARG A 305 -8.29 -1.00 -11.11
C ARG A 305 -9.51 -1.08 -10.19
N ARG A 306 -10.18 -2.24 -10.13
CA ARG A 306 -11.30 -2.52 -9.21
C ARG A 306 -10.92 -2.23 -7.76
N PHE A 307 -9.76 -2.74 -7.32
CA PHE A 307 -9.25 -2.48 -5.99
C PHE A 307 -9.06 -1.00 -5.72
N GLN A 308 -8.43 -0.26 -6.64
CA GLN A 308 -8.19 1.16 -6.43
C GLN A 308 -9.49 1.98 -6.39
N ARG A 309 -10.46 1.69 -7.27
CA ARG A 309 -11.81 2.31 -7.22
C ARG A 309 -12.45 2.10 -5.85
N MET A 310 -12.49 0.85 -5.40
CA MET A 310 -13.06 0.49 -4.11
C MET A 310 -12.30 1.16 -2.95
N ALA A 311 -10.97 1.25 -3.01
CA ALA A 311 -10.18 1.86 -1.95
C ALA A 311 -10.40 3.38 -1.85
N LEU A 312 -10.61 4.06 -2.98
CA LEU A 312 -11.01 5.48 -3.00
C LEU A 312 -12.43 5.69 -2.44
N THR A 313 -13.36 4.77 -2.75
CA THR A 313 -14.71 4.75 -2.17
C THR A 313 -14.64 4.57 -0.64
N ALA A 314 -13.82 3.64 -0.14
CA ALA A 314 -13.64 3.39 1.28
C ALA A 314 -13.07 4.60 2.03
N ARG A 315 -12.10 5.31 1.42
CA ARG A 315 -11.58 6.58 1.97
C ARG A 315 -12.69 7.61 2.18
N GLY A 316 -13.62 7.73 1.23
CA GLY A 316 -14.75 8.65 1.31
C GLY A 316 -15.79 8.28 2.37
N LYS A 317 -15.77 7.04 2.85
CA LYS A 317 -16.73 6.47 3.82
C LYS A 317 -16.15 6.25 5.21
N MET A 318 -14.93 6.72 5.48
CA MET A 318 -14.21 6.49 6.74
C MET A 318 -14.02 5.00 7.05
N ILE A 319 -13.79 4.19 6.01
CA ILE A 319 -13.51 2.76 6.12
C ILE A 319 -12.02 2.54 5.83
N GLY A 320 -11.32 1.95 6.79
CA GLY A 320 -9.94 1.51 6.65
C GLY A 320 -9.85 0.19 5.90
N ILE A 321 -8.78 0.04 5.12
CA ILE A 321 -8.47 -1.19 4.37
C ILE A 321 -7.03 -1.58 4.67
N HIS A 322 -6.83 -2.86 5.00
CA HIS A 322 -5.54 -3.49 5.20
C HIS A 322 -5.40 -4.71 4.28
N PRO A 323 -4.67 -4.61 3.16
CA PRO A 323 -4.27 -5.78 2.39
C PRO A 323 -3.36 -6.68 3.24
N MET A 324 -3.68 -7.97 3.33
CA MET A 324 -2.87 -8.98 4.01
C MET A 324 -2.64 -10.12 3.02
N THR A 325 -1.65 -9.92 2.15
CA THR A 325 -1.49 -10.64 0.89
C THR A 325 -0.63 -11.90 1.01
N GLN A 326 0.00 -12.15 2.14
CA GLN A 326 0.84 -13.34 2.37
C GLN A 326 0.10 -14.64 2.03
N ALA A 327 -1.19 -14.73 2.37
CA ALA A 327 -2.03 -15.89 2.04
C ALA A 327 -2.27 -16.09 0.53
N LEU A 328 -1.98 -15.09 -0.30
CA LEU A 328 -2.04 -15.15 -1.76
C LEU A 328 -0.66 -15.24 -2.42
N GLU A 329 0.41 -15.12 -1.63
CA GLU A 329 1.82 -15.21 -2.06
C GLU A 329 2.37 -16.61 -1.79
N GLU A 330 2.07 -17.16 -0.61
CA GLU A 330 2.55 -18.48 -0.18
C GLU A 330 1.71 -19.62 -0.76
N LYS A 331 2.35 -20.70 -1.21
CA LYS A 331 1.67 -21.86 -1.81
C LYS A 331 0.62 -22.49 -0.89
N HIS A 332 0.88 -22.48 0.42
CA HIS A 332 -0.03 -22.98 1.44
C HIS A 332 -1.33 -22.18 1.44
N GLY A 333 -1.24 -20.86 1.62
CA GLY A 333 -2.38 -19.96 1.58
C GLY A 333 -3.10 -19.99 0.23
N GLN A 334 -2.38 -19.98 -0.89
CA GLN A 334 -2.99 -20.03 -2.23
C GLN A 334 -3.91 -21.24 -2.38
N LYS A 335 -3.49 -22.41 -1.88
CA LYS A 335 -4.30 -23.62 -1.86
C LYS A 335 -5.51 -23.46 -0.93
N ASN A 336 -5.28 -23.11 0.33
CA ASN A 336 -6.32 -23.07 1.36
C ASN A 336 -7.38 -21.99 1.07
N ILE A 337 -6.96 -20.80 0.63
CA ILE A 337 -7.85 -19.72 0.24
C ILE A 337 -8.68 -20.13 -0.98
N LYS A 338 -8.10 -20.81 -1.97
CA LYS A 338 -8.87 -21.32 -3.11
C LYS A 338 -9.91 -22.35 -2.68
N GLU A 339 -9.54 -23.30 -1.83
CA GLU A 339 -10.44 -24.38 -1.36
C GLU A 339 -11.56 -23.87 -0.44
N ASN A 340 -11.32 -22.77 0.27
CA ASN A 340 -12.33 -22.13 1.12
C ASN A 340 -13.35 -21.28 0.34
N HIS A 341 -13.21 -21.12 -0.98
CA HIS A 341 -14.17 -20.39 -1.81
C HIS A 341 -14.90 -21.33 -2.80
N ALA A 342 -16.05 -20.90 -3.29
CA ALA A 342 -16.80 -21.64 -4.30
C ALA A 342 -15.95 -21.88 -5.56
N ALA A 343 -16.21 -23.00 -6.24
CA ALA A 343 -15.52 -23.35 -7.47
C ALA A 343 -15.61 -22.21 -8.52
N GLY A 344 -14.48 -21.90 -9.16
CA GLY A 344 -14.37 -20.82 -10.15
C GLY A 344 -14.00 -19.45 -9.55
N VAL A 345 -14.06 -19.27 -8.23
CA VAL A 345 -13.58 -18.03 -7.59
C VAL A 345 -12.04 -17.97 -7.66
N ILE A 346 -11.51 -16.85 -8.15
CA ILE A 346 -10.07 -16.57 -8.21
C ILE A 346 -9.76 -15.33 -7.35
N PRO A 347 -9.38 -15.52 -6.07
CA PRO A 347 -9.02 -14.42 -5.17
C PRO A 347 -7.73 -13.72 -5.62
N GLN A 348 -7.76 -12.39 -5.69
CA GLN A 348 -6.60 -11.55 -6.01
C GLN A 348 -6.23 -10.58 -4.89
N PHE A 349 -7.19 -10.21 -4.04
CA PHE A 349 -6.94 -9.47 -2.82
C PHE A 349 -7.66 -10.09 -1.64
N MET A 350 -6.99 -10.07 -0.49
CA MET A 350 -7.53 -10.39 0.81
C MET A 350 -7.35 -9.17 1.70
N LEU A 351 -8.46 -8.54 2.07
CA LEU A 351 -8.49 -7.21 2.67
C LEU A 351 -9.22 -7.23 4.00
N ARG A 352 -8.53 -6.97 5.11
CA ARG A 352 -9.20 -6.68 6.38
C ARG A 352 -9.76 -5.26 6.32
N VAL A 353 -11.01 -5.09 6.76
CA VAL A 353 -11.73 -3.81 6.63
C VAL A 353 -12.43 -3.44 7.93
N GLY A 354 -12.70 -2.16 8.12
CA GLY A 354 -13.52 -1.69 9.25
C GLY A 354 -13.68 -0.18 9.28
N TYR A 355 -14.67 0.30 10.02
CA TYR A 355 -14.87 1.73 10.22
C TYR A 355 -13.75 2.34 11.07
N LEU A 356 -13.51 3.63 10.86
CA LEU A 356 -12.53 4.44 11.58
C LEU A 356 -13.21 5.60 12.28
N ASN A 357 -12.85 5.85 13.54
CA ASN A 357 -13.24 7.08 14.24
C ASN A 357 -12.57 8.31 13.62
N LYS A 358 -11.30 8.17 13.26
CA LYS A 358 -10.51 9.19 12.58
C LYS A 358 -9.71 8.50 11.48
N TYR A 359 -9.75 9.05 10.27
CA TYR A 359 -8.93 8.55 9.18
C TYR A 359 -7.52 9.12 9.34
N PRO A 360 -6.47 8.29 9.48
CA PRO A 360 -5.13 8.78 9.72
C PRO A 360 -4.56 9.49 8.49
N ASP A 361 -3.65 10.42 8.71
CA ASP A 361 -2.97 11.11 7.62
C ASP A 361 -2.11 10.13 6.81
N PRO A 362 -1.95 10.39 5.50
CA PRO A 362 -1.18 9.49 4.64
C PRO A 362 0.32 9.64 4.90
N VAL A 363 1.03 8.51 5.06
CA VAL A 363 2.45 8.48 5.46
C VAL A 363 3.39 7.98 4.38
N SER A 364 2.89 7.24 3.39
CA SER A 364 3.76 6.61 2.38
C SER A 364 4.32 7.65 1.40
N LEU A 365 5.64 7.75 1.29
CA LEU A 365 6.29 8.64 0.32
C LEU A 365 6.11 8.13 -1.12
N ARG A 366 6.27 9.04 -2.09
CA ARG A 366 6.17 8.75 -3.52
C ARG A 366 7.37 9.27 -4.29
N ARG A 367 7.82 8.47 -5.26
CA ARG A 367 8.85 8.89 -6.23
C ARG A 367 8.29 10.05 -7.05
N PRO A 368 9.08 11.11 -7.29
CA PRO A 368 8.68 12.19 -8.19
C PRO A 368 8.52 11.66 -9.62
N VAL A 369 7.67 12.31 -10.42
CA VAL A 369 7.33 11.89 -11.80
C VAL A 369 8.59 11.68 -12.65
N GLN A 370 9.58 12.55 -12.51
CA GLN A 370 10.86 12.51 -13.21
C GLN A 370 11.65 11.21 -12.99
N TRP A 371 11.40 10.48 -11.90
CA TRP A 371 12.14 9.24 -11.62
C TRP A 371 11.57 8.02 -12.33
N PHE A 372 10.34 8.09 -12.83
CA PHE A 372 9.68 6.95 -13.48
C PHE A 372 9.18 7.26 -14.90
N VAL A 373 9.26 8.50 -15.34
CA VAL A 373 9.07 8.83 -16.75
C VAL A 373 10.33 8.49 -17.54
N ARG A 374 10.15 7.81 -18.67
CA ARG A 374 11.18 7.49 -19.66
C ARG A 374 10.81 8.23 -20.94
N VAL A 375 11.78 8.91 -21.54
CA VAL A 375 11.64 9.61 -22.82
C VAL A 375 12.23 8.75 -23.92
#